data_AF-A0A968UXR9-F1
#
_entry.id   AF-A0A968UXR9-F1
#
_cell.length_a   1.000
_cell.length_b   1.000
_cell.length_c   1.000
_cell.angle_alpha   90.00
_cell.angle_beta   90.00
_cell.angle_gamma   90.00
#
_symmetry.space_group_name_H-M   'P 1'
#
loop_
_entity.id
_entity.type
_entity.pdbx_description
1 polymer ?
#
loop_
_entity_poly.entity_id
_entity_poly.type
_entity_poly.pdbx_seq_one_letter_code
_entity_poly.pdbx_strand_id
1 'polypeptide(L)'
;MKFTKIAFLFVFVLTTTLAMAQSKNKAQVAKDLGITEEQVVSFEAINKKYAEEGKTLKADNTLSKKAKSQKAKELKSKREEELIGLLGQEKFNEYQAYLANQRTEKQEERAAAISELGLTAEQEQQLKAINQKYLKEGKTVKEDTSLAPEQKKAKGKEMNDARLAEIKTVLSTEQYEKFVAMEKEKRGQK
;
A
#
# COMPACT_ATOMS: atom_id res chain seq x y z
N MET A 1 -28.03 -52.74 -13.34
CA MET A 1 -27.04 -52.49 -14.42
C MET A 1 -27.59 -51.47 -15.39
N LYS A 2 -26.97 -50.29 -15.47
CA LYS A 2 -26.80 -49.43 -16.67
C LYS A 2 -26.01 -48.19 -16.20
N PHE A 3 -24.73 -48.16 -16.54
CA PHE A 3 -23.83 -47.03 -16.32
C PHE A 3 -24.06 -46.00 -17.43
N THR A 4 -24.19 -44.73 -17.06
CA THR A 4 -23.98 -43.61 -17.98
C THR A 4 -23.08 -42.60 -17.28
N LYS A 5 -21.83 -42.52 -17.74
CA LYS A 5 -20.89 -41.42 -17.44
C LYS A 5 -21.43 -40.15 -18.08
N ILE A 6 -21.26 -38.98 -17.46
CA ILE A 6 -20.93 -37.68 -18.12
C ILE A 6 -20.66 -36.59 -17.04
N ALA A 7 -19.53 -35.92 -17.24
CA ALA A 7 -19.12 -34.58 -16.80
C ALA A 7 -18.99 -34.27 -15.28
N PHE A 8 -17.76 -34.45 -14.79
CA PHE A 8 -17.16 -33.54 -13.81
C PHE A 8 -17.14 -32.11 -14.39
N LEU A 9 -17.95 -31.21 -13.86
CA LEU A 9 -17.78 -29.77 -14.06
C LEU A 9 -17.16 -29.18 -12.78
N PHE A 10 -15.85 -29.33 -12.65
CA PHE A 10 -15.05 -28.49 -11.74
C PHE A 10 -15.02 -27.08 -12.33
N VAL A 11 -16.00 -26.24 -11.98
CA VAL A 11 -15.86 -24.78 -12.19
C VAL A 11 -15.09 -24.23 -11.00
N PHE A 12 -13.78 -24.29 -11.14
CA PHE A 12 -12.82 -23.57 -10.32
C PHE A 12 -12.96 -22.07 -10.66
N VAL A 13 -13.89 -21.35 -10.01
CA VAL A 13 -13.84 -19.87 -10.00
C VAL A 13 -12.78 -19.45 -8.99
N LEU A 14 -11.52 -19.65 -9.39
CA LEU A 14 -10.37 -19.05 -8.74
C LEU A 14 -10.05 -17.78 -9.52
N THR A 15 -10.37 -16.59 -8.97
CA THR A 15 -9.56 -15.36 -9.08
C THR A 15 -10.28 -14.15 -8.44
N THR A 16 -10.36 -14.05 -7.11
CA THR A 16 -10.75 -12.76 -6.48
C THR A 16 -10.07 -12.45 -5.15
N THR A 17 -8.97 -13.10 -4.77
CA THR A 17 -8.35 -12.83 -3.45
C THR A 17 -7.15 -11.88 -3.48
N LEU A 18 -6.74 -11.33 -4.62
CA LEU A 18 -5.64 -10.35 -4.67
C LEU A 18 -6.08 -8.89 -4.85
N ALA A 19 -7.34 -8.64 -5.22
CA ALA A 19 -7.91 -7.30 -5.32
C ALA A 19 -8.47 -6.75 -3.99
N MET A 20 -8.73 -7.61 -2.99
CA MET A 20 -9.55 -7.23 -1.83
C MET A 20 -8.89 -6.32 -0.78
N ALA A 21 -7.56 -6.17 -0.80
CA ALA A 21 -6.87 -5.22 0.07
C ALA A 21 -6.74 -3.81 -0.55
N GLN A 22 -6.77 -3.70 -1.89
CA GLN A 22 -6.94 -2.41 -2.57
C GLN A 22 -8.43 -2.05 -2.75
N SER A 23 -9.36 -3.02 -2.77
CA SER A 23 -10.80 -2.79 -2.97
C SER A 23 -11.50 -2.02 -1.86
N LYS A 24 -11.09 -2.16 -0.60
CA LYS A 24 -11.72 -1.43 0.52
C LYS A 24 -11.55 0.08 0.40
N ASN A 25 -10.39 0.56 -0.08
CA ASN A 25 -10.20 1.99 -0.39
C ASN A 25 -10.84 2.41 -1.73
N LYS A 26 -10.94 1.51 -2.71
CA LYS A 26 -11.53 1.80 -4.04
C LYS A 26 -13.03 2.10 -3.96
N ALA A 27 -13.79 1.24 -3.27
CA ALA A 27 -15.22 1.42 -3.10
C ALA A 27 -15.53 2.63 -2.20
N GLN A 28 -14.68 2.88 -1.20
CA GLN A 28 -14.86 4.02 -0.30
C GLN A 28 -14.60 5.35 -1.01
N VAL A 29 -13.52 5.48 -1.79
CA VAL A 29 -13.26 6.70 -2.59
C VAL A 29 -14.35 6.92 -3.63
N ALA A 30 -14.83 5.86 -4.28
CA ALA A 30 -15.93 5.97 -5.24
C ALA A 30 -17.23 6.46 -4.58
N LYS A 31 -17.53 5.93 -3.39
CA LYS A 31 -18.69 6.31 -2.57
C LYS A 31 -18.56 7.74 -2.03
N ASP A 32 -17.39 8.11 -1.54
CA ASP A 32 -17.12 9.42 -0.91
C ASP A 32 -17.13 10.55 -1.94
N LEU A 33 -16.64 10.29 -3.16
CA LEU A 33 -16.61 11.26 -4.25
C LEU A 33 -17.86 11.22 -5.14
N GLY A 34 -18.75 10.24 -4.93
CA GLY A 34 -19.97 10.07 -5.71
C GLY A 34 -19.71 9.86 -7.20
N ILE A 35 -18.64 9.14 -7.56
CA ILE A 35 -18.28 8.88 -8.98
C ILE A 35 -18.87 7.56 -9.47
N THR A 36 -19.18 7.50 -10.76
CA THR A 36 -19.77 6.30 -11.40
C THR A 36 -18.77 5.15 -11.49
N GLU A 37 -19.27 3.91 -11.66
CA GLU A 37 -18.40 2.74 -11.85
C GLU A 37 -17.48 2.87 -13.07
N GLU A 38 -17.97 3.45 -14.17
CA GLU A 38 -17.18 3.72 -15.37
C GLU A 38 -16.07 4.75 -15.12
N GLN A 39 -16.36 5.80 -14.34
CA GLN A 39 -15.36 6.77 -13.90
C GLN A 39 -14.32 6.14 -12.99
N VAL A 40 -14.70 5.21 -12.10
CA VAL A 40 -13.75 4.46 -11.26
C VAL A 40 -12.76 3.68 -12.11
N VAL A 41 -13.22 2.96 -13.13
CA VAL A 41 -12.35 2.20 -14.04
C VAL A 41 -11.35 3.11 -14.75
N SER A 42 -11.83 4.24 -15.28
CA SER A 42 -10.98 5.22 -15.97
C SER A 42 -9.98 5.89 -15.02
N PHE A 43 -10.43 6.25 -13.82
CA PHE A 43 -9.61 6.83 -12.76
C PHE A 43 -8.47 5.88 -12.36
N GLU A 44 -8.74 4.59 -12.25
CA GLU A 44 -7.72 3.57 -11.99
C GLU A 44 -6.73 3.44 -13.14
N ALA A 45 -7.21 3.46 -14.39
CA ALA A 45 -6.35 3.38 -15.56
C ALA A 45 -5.37 4.56 -15.62
N ILE A 46 -5.86 5.78 -15.40
CA ILE A 46 -5.05 7.01 -15.32
C ILE A 46 -4.00 6.86 -14.21
N ASN A 47 -4.43 6.52 -13.00
CA ASN A 47 -3.50 6.38 -11.86
C ASN A 47 -2.45 5.28 -12.08
N LYS A 48 -2.83 4.15 -12.68
CA LYS A 48 -1.92 3.05 -13.01
C LYS A 48 -0.90 3.48 -14.05
N LYS A 49 -1.34 4.12 -15.13
CA LYS A 49 -0.46 4.67 -16.18
C LYS A 49 0.63 5.57 -15.58
N TYR A 50 0.24 6.60 -14.84
CA TYR A 50 1.19 7.54 -14.25
C TYR A 50 2.03 6.94 -13.11
N ALA A 51 1.54 5.90 -12.42
CA ALA A 51 2.35 5.16 -11.46
C ALA A 51 3.47 4.37 -12.15
N GLU A 52 3.21 3.73 -13.29
CA GLU A 52 4.24 3.02 -14.06
C GLU A 52 5.25 4.00 -14.67
N GLU A 53 4.78 5.13 -15.25
CA GLU A 53 5.68 6.17 -15.76
C GLU A 53 6.58 6.74 -14.65
N GLY A 54 6.03 6.96 -13.45
CA GLY A 54 6.78 7.38 -12.28
C GLY A 54 7.82 6.35 -11.81
N LYS A 55 7.51 5.04 -11.88
CA LYS A 55 8.46 3.97 -11.57
C LYS A 55 9.61 3.96 -12.57
N THR A 56 9.31 4.06 -13.86
CA THR A 56 10.31 4.12 -14.94
C THR A 56 11.23 5.33 -14.74
N LEU A 57 10.66 6.51 -14.48
CA LEU A 57 11.44 7.72 -14.19
C LEU A 57 12.36 7.56 -12.96
N LYS A 58 11.88 6.87 -11.91
CA LYS A 58 12.68 6.62 -10.72
C LYS A 58 13.87 5.69 -11.02
N ALA A 59 13.65 4.65 -11.82
CA ALA A 59 14.64 3.65 -12.19
C ALA A 59 15.68 4.16 -13.22
N ASP A 60 15.39 5.24 -13.93
CA ASP A 60 16.27 5.80 -14.96
C ASP A 60 17.56 6.38 -14.35
N ASN A 61 18.68 5.66 -14.46
CA ASN A 61 19.97 6.12 -13.93
C ASN A 61 20.72 7.11 -14.83
N THR A 62 20.16 7.44 -16.01
CA THR A 62 20.77 8.40 -16.95
C THR A 62 20.44 9.85 -16.61
N LEU A 63 19.37 10.09 -15.84
CA LEU A 63 18.90 11.43 -15.50
C LEU A 63 19.44 11.92 -14.16
N SER A 64 19.84 13.21 -14.15
CA SER A 64 20.14 13.93 -12.91
C SER A 64 18.90 14.05 -12.02
N LYS A 65 19.11 14.24 -10.71
CA LYS A 65 18.02 14.46 -9.75
C LYS A 65 17.13 15.67 -10.13
N LYS A 66 17.74 16.73 -10.66
CA LYS A 66 17.01 17.93 -11.12
C LYS A 66 16.12 17.59 -12.32
N ALA A 67 16.65 16.88 -13.31
CA ALA A 67 15.89 16.44 -14.47
C ALA A 67 14.74 15.50 -14.09
N LYS A 68 14.99 14.55 -13.18
CA LYS A 68 13.93 13.68 -12.62
C LYS A 68 12.84 14.48 -11.92
N SER A 69 13.20 15.50 -11.15
CA SER A 69 12.23 16.38 -10.48
C SER A 69 11.35 17.13 -11.47
N GLN A 70 11.94 17.68 -12.54
CA GLN A 70 11.19 18.35 -13.61
C GLN A 70 10.21 17.40 -14.31
N LYS A 71 10.70 16.24 -14.77
CA LYS A 71 9.82 15.22 -15.38
C LYS A 71 8.74 14.74 -14.42
N ALA A 72 9.03 14.58 -13.14
CA ALA A 72 8.03 14.18 -12.14
C ALA A 72 6.93 15.23 -11.96
N LYS A 73 7.28 16.53 -12.02
CA LYS A 73 6.28 17.61 -12.02
C LYS A 73 5.41 17.56 -13.26
N GLU A 74 5.99 17.37 -14.43
CA GLU A 74 5.25 17.23 -15.69
C GLU A 74 4.30 16.04 -15.66
N LEU A 75 4.75 14.87 -15.19
CA LEU A 75 3.90 13.69 -15.01
C LEU A 75 2.75 13.96 -14.04
N LYS A 76 3.02 14.69 -12.95
CA LYS A 76 1.98 15.09 -12.01
C LYS A 76 0.94 15.99 -12.68
N SER A 77 1.37 17.03 -13.39
CA SER A 77 0.47 17.95 -14.10
C SER A 77 -0.40 17.23 -15.12
N LYS A 78 0.18 16.37 -15.96
CA LYS A 78 -0.58 15.60 -16.96
C LYS A 78 -1.60 14.66 -16.31
N ARG A 79 -1.23 14.02 -15.20
CA ARG A 79 -2.18 13.21 -14.41
C ARG A 79 -3.33 14.06 -13.89
N GLU A 80 -3.05 15.26 -13.39
CA GLU A 80 -4.08 16.15 -12.88
C GLU A 80 -5.04 16.62 -13.99
N GLU A 81 -4.53 16.97 -15.16
CA GLU A 81 -5.33 17.31 -16.33
C GLU A 81 -6.27 16.16 -16.76
N GLU A 82 -5.76 14.93 -16.88
CA GLU A 82 -6.58 13.76 -17.22
C GLU A 82 -7.64 13.47 -16.15
N LEU A 83 -7.30 13.64 -14.87
CA LEU A 83 -8.25 13.45 -13.77
C LEU A 83 -9.33 14.53 -13.71
N ILE A 84 -8.98 15.80 -13.99
CA ILE A 84 -9.95 16.89 -14.10
C ILE A 84 -10.89 16.64 -15.28
N GLY A 85 -10.36 16.19 -16.43
CA GLY A 85 -11.18 15.84 -17.58
C GLY A 85 -12.19 14.71 -17.30
N LEU A 86 -11.81 13.75 -16.45
CA LEU A 86 -12.66 12.62 -16.08
C LEU A 86 -13.70 12.96 -14.98
N LEU A 87 -13.27 13.68 -13.95
CA LEU A 87 -14.07 13.92 -12.75
C LEU A 87 -14.82 15.27 -12.79
N GLY A 88 -14.35 16.21 -13.59
CA GLY A 88 -14.69 17.62 -13.46
C GLY A 88 -13.87 18.31 -12.35
N GLN A 89 -13.80 19.64 -12.40
CA GLN A 89 -12.99 20.44 -11.49
C GLN A 89 -13.42 20.29 -10.01
N GLU A 90 -14.73 20.27 -9.76
CA GLU A 90 -15.30 20.18 -8.40
C GLU A 90 -14.92 18.85 -7.73
N LYS A 91 -15.22 17.72 -8.39
CA LYS A 91 -14.88 16.38 -7.88
C LYS A 91 -13.37 16.15 -7.79
N PHE A 92 -12.59 16.74 -8.68
CA PHE A 92 -11.15 16.72 -8.55
C PHE A 92 -10.67 17.45 -7.28
N ASN A 93 -11.27 18.59 -6.94
CA ASN A 93 -10.94 19.32 -5.70
C ASN A 93 -11.32 18.51 -4.46
N GLU A 94 -12.49 17.86 -4.45
CA GLU A 94 -12.89 16.92 -3.38
C GLU A 94 -11.88 15.79 -3.23
N TYR A 95 -11.41 15.20 -4.33
CA TYR A 95 -10.37 14.17 -4.31
C TYR A 95 -9.05 14.68 -3.72
N GLN A 96 -8.62 15.90 -4.06
CA GLN A 96 -7.41 16.49 -3.49
C GLN A 96 -7.55 16.71 -1.98
N ALA A 97 -8.72 17.18 -1.52
CA ALA A 97 -9.02 17.34 -0.10
C ALA A 97 -9.02 15.98 0.63
N TYR A 98 -9.64 14.96 0.04
CA TYR A 98 -9.59 13.59 0.55
C TYR A 98 -8.15 13.08 0.72
N LEU A 99 -7.29 13.28 -0.29
CA LEU A 99 -5.88 12.91 -0.21
C LEU A 99 -5.12 13.70 0.86
N ALA A 100 -5.45 14.97 1.07
CA ALA A 100 -4.84 15.80 2.10
C ALA A 100 -5.21 15.30 3.49
N ASN A 101 -6.49 15.02 3.74
CA ASN A 101 -6.99 14.49 5.01
C ASN A 101 -6.34 13.15 5.35
N GLN A 102 -6.26 12.24 4.37
CA GLN A 102 -5.55 10.96 4.51
C GLN A 102 -4.06 11.11 4.87
N ARG A 103 -3.41 12.21 4.46
CA ARG A 103 -2.02 12.49 4.86
C ARG A 103 -1.96 13.01 6.28
N THR A 104 -2.87 13.90 6.65
CA THR A 104 -2.99 14.46 8.00
C THR A 104 -3.27 13.35 9.01
N GLU A 105 -4.27 12.50 8.77
CA GLU A 105 -4.60 11.37 9.64
C GLU A 105 -3.39 10.45 9.86
N LYS A 106 -2.66 10.11 8.79
CA LYS A 106 -1.43 9.30 8.92
C LYS A 106 -0.31 10.00 9.69
N GLN A 107 -0.21 11.32 9.58
CA GLN A 107 0.75 12.10 10.34
C GLN A 107 0.36 12.14 11.82
N GLU A 108 -0.92 12.28 12.12
CA GLU A 108 -1.47 12.25 13.48
C GLU A 108 -1.32 10.86 14.11
N GLU A 109 -1.68 9.78 13.41
CA GLU A 109 -1.46 8.41 13.86
C GLU A 109 0.02 8.15 14.18
N ARG A 110 0.92 8.65 13.34
CA ARG A 110 2.36 8.53 13.55
C ARG A 110 2.82 9.33 14.75
N ALA A 111 2.35 10.57 14.89
CA ALA A 111 2.69 11.43 16.02
C ALA A 111 2.18 10.85 17.35
N ALA A 112 0.95 10.32 17.35
CA ALA A 112 0.35 9.62 18.48
C ALA A 112 1.20 8.40 18.87
N ALA A 113 1.60 7.56 17.90
CA ALA A 113 2.45 6.41 18.19
C ALA A 113 3.83 6.78 18.73
N ILE A 114 4.45 7.86 18.22
CA ILE A 114 5.72 8.39 18.75
C ILE A 114 5.54 8.85 20.20
N SER A 115 4.47 9.59 20.48
CA SER A 115 4.18 10.11 21.81
C SER A 115 3.86 9.01 22.82
N GLU A 116 3.02 8.04 22.45
CA GLU A 116 2.58 6.94 23.31
C GLU A 116 3.74 6.00 23.69
N LEU A 117 4.65 5.76 22.75
CA LEU A 117 5.87 5.00 22.96
C LEU A 117 7.01 5.85 23.56
N GLY A 118 6.85 7.17 23.66
CA GLY A 118 7.88 8.08 24.14
C GLY A 118 9.21 7.95 23.38
N LEU A 119 9.14 7.83 22.05
CA LEU A 119 10.34 7.58 21.23
C LEU A 119 11.24 8.81 21.15
N THR A 120 12.55 8.61 21.20
CA THR A 120 13.51 9.65 20.81
C THR A 120 13.58 9.79 19.29
N ALA A 121 14.15 10.90 18.81
CA ALA A 121 14.38 11.11 17.38
C ALA A 121 15.27 10.02 16.76
N GLU A 122 16.28 9.55 17.50
CA GLU A 122 17.18 8.46 17.09
C GLU A 122 16.42 7.14 16.98
N GLN A 123 15.60 6.79 17.99
CA GLN A 123 14.77 5.59 17.97
C GLN A 123 13.78 5.63 16.79
N GLU A 124 13.12 6.76 16.57
CA GLU A 124 12.21 6.97 15.43
C GLU A 124 12.93 6.73 14.09
N GLN A 125 14.14 7.28 13.93
CA GLN A 125 14.94 7.11 12.73
C GLN A 125 15.36 5.64 12.52
N GLN A 126 15.78 4.95 13.58
CA GLN A 126 16.15 3.55 13.53
C GLN A 126 14.97 2.65 13.18
N LEU A 127 13.81 2.85 13.83
CA LEU A 127 12.58 2.13 13.50
C LEU A 127 12.14 2.37 12.06
N LYS A 128 12.27 3.60 11.55
CA LYS A 128 12.00 3.91 10.14
C LYS A 128 12.91 3.10 9.21
N ALA A 129 14.20 3.01 9.52
CA ALA A 129 15.14 2.24 8.72
C ALA A 129 14.82 0.73 8.74
N ILE A 130 14.54 0.16 9.92
CA ILE A 130 14.11 -1.24 10.09
C ILE A 130 12.85 -1.51 9.25
N ASN A 131 11.81 -0.67 9.40
CA ASN A 131 10.58 -0.85 8.65
C ASN A 131 10.78 -0.71 7.13
N GLN A 132 11.66 0.18 6.68
CA GLN A 132 11.99 0.32 5.25
C GLN A 132 12.72 -0.92 4.69
N LYS A 133 13.64 -1.50 5.46
CA LYS A 133 14.35 -2.75 5.10
C LYS A 133 13.35 -3.87 4.86
N TYR A 134 12.51 -4.17 5.85
CA TYR A 134 11.54 -5.28 5.76
C TYR A 134 10.42 -5.02 4.74
N LEU A 135 10.06 -3.76 4.48
CA LEU A 135 9.13 -3.43 3.39
C LEU A 135 9.72 -3.75 2.01
N LYS A 136 11.01 -3.48 1.79
CA LYS A 136 11.70 -3.82 0.54
C LYS A 136 11.78 -5.34 0.36
N GLU A 137 12.19 -6.06 1.39
CA GLU A 137 12.25 -7.53 1.37
C GLU A 137 10.86 -8.14 1.12
N GLY A 138 9.82 -7.59 1.75
CA GLY A 138 8.46 -8.13 1.64
C GLY A 138 7.89 -7.94 0.24
N LYS A 139 8.28 -6.83 -0.42
CA LYS A 139 7.97 -6.60 -1.83
C LYS A 139 8.63 -7.66 -2.72
N THR A 140 9.91 -7.97 -2.50
CA THR A 140 10.60 -9.03 -3.24
C THR A 140 9.89 -10.39 -3.10
N VAL A 141 9.54 -10.79 -1.87
CA VAL A 141 8.80 -12.05 -1.63
C VAL A 141 7.44 -12.06 -2.31
N LYS A 142 6.74 -10.91 -2.30
CA LYS A 142 5.43 -10.78 -2.95
C LYS A 142 5.53 -10.95 -4.47
N GLU A 143 6.53 -10.33 -5.08
CA GLU A 143 6.77 -10.33 -6.54
C GLU A 143 7.38 -11.63 -7.06
N ASP A 144 7.97 -12.45 -6.18
CA ASP A 144 8.54 -13.75 -6.54
C ASP A 144 7.45 -14.74 -7.01
N THR A 145 7.39 -15.02 -8.30
CA THR A 145 6.42 -15.94 -8.91
C THR A 145 6.80 -17.42 -8.73
N SER A 146 8.00 -17.72 -8.25
CA SER A 146 8.45 -19.09 -7.98
C SER A 146 7.91 -19.65 -6.66
N LEU A 147 7.44 -18.77 -5.76
CA LEU A 147 6.95 -19.16 -4.44
C LEU A 147 5.45 -19.41 -4.44
N ALA A 148 5.05 -20.56 -3.88
CA ALA A 148 3.67 -20.86 -3.56
C ALA A 148 3.12 -19.91 -2.46
N PRO A 149 1.80 -19.69 -2.39
CA PRO A 149 1.19 -18.82 -1.38
C PRO A 149 1.58 -19.17 0.07
N GLU A 150 1.65 -20.47 0.38
CA GLU A 150 2.02 -20.98 1.70
C GLU A 150 3.48 -20.63 2.05
N GLN A 151 4.38 -20.71 1.07
CA GLN A 151 5.78 -20.34 1.22
C GLN A 151 5.92 -18.82 1.42
N LYS A 152 5.15 -18.02 0.68
CA LYS A 152 5.11 -16.55 0.89
C LYS A 152 4.62 -16.21 2.30
N LYS A 153 3.61 -16.93 2.80
CA LYS A 153 3.08 -16.76 4.16
C LYS A 153 4.12 -17.12 5.21
N ALA A 154 4.80 -18.25 5.05
CA ALA A 154 5.88 -18.68 5.95
C ALA A 154 7.01 -17.65 6.00
N LYS A 155 7.53 -17.22 4.85
CA LYS A 155 8.54 -16.15 4.75
C LYS A 155 8.05 -14.84 5.38
N GLY A 156 6.78 -14.46 5.15
CA GLY A 156 6.20 -13.26 5.75
C GLY A 156 6.18 -13.32 7.28
N LYS A 157 5.91 -14.49 7.87
CA LYS A 157 5.98 -14.69 9.32
C LYS A 157 7.41 -14.57 9.83
N GLU A 158 8.36 -15.28 9.22
CA GLU A 158 9.78 -15.22 9.58
C GLU A 158 10.32 -13.79 9.53
N MET A 159 9.96 -13.05 8.48
CA MET A 159 10.33 -11.64 8.34
C MET A 159 9.71 -10.76 9.42
N ASN A 160 8.44 -10.99 9.79
CA ASN A 160 7.83 -10.26 10.89
C ASN A 160 8.54 -10.55 12.21
N ASP A 161 8.88 -11.81 12.48
CA ASP A 161 9.58 -12.22 13.70
C ASP A 161 10.99 -11.59 13.76
N ALA A 162 11.71 -11.60 12.64
CA ALA A 162 13.01 -10.93 12.53
C ALA A 162 12.90 -9.41 12.72
N ARG A 163 11.89 -8.76 12.12
CA ARG A 163 11.60 -7.34 12.32
C ARG A 163 11.36 -7.02 13.79
N LEU A 164 10.56 -7.83 14.47
CA LEU A 164 10.26 -7.64 15.89
C LEU A 164 11.52 -7.82 16.76
N ALA A 165 12.43 -8.72 16.39
CA ALA A 165 13.71 -8.88 17.06
C ALA A 165 14.59 -7.63 16.90
N GLU A 166 14.71 -7.07 15.69
CA GLU A 166 15.47 -5.83 15.46
C GLU A 166 14.84 -4.60 16.15
N ILE A 167 13.50 -4.51 16.20
CA ILE A 167 12.81 -3.44 16.93
C ILE A 167 13.11 -3.53 18.44
N LYS A 168 13.17 -4.75 18.99
CA LYS A 168 13.48 -4.98 20.41
C LYS A 168 14.86 -4.48 20.82
N THR A 169 15.83 -4.41 19.90
CA THR A 169 17.16 -3.88 20.21
C THR A 169 17.23 -2.36 20.23
N VAL A 170 16.23 -1.68 19.67
CA VAL A 170 16.14 -0.20 19.59
C VAL A 170 15.31 0.37 20.74
N LEU A 171 14.28 -0.35 21.15
CA LEU A 171 13.34 0.07 22.18
C LEU A 171 13.77 -0.41 23.57
N SER A 172 13.40 0.34 24.61
CA SER A 172 13.45 -0.20 25.97
C SER A 172 12.44 -1.35 26.11
N THR A 173 12.58 -2.16 27.17
CA THR A 173 11.64 -3.26 27.46
C THR A 173 10.20 -2.76 27.52
N GLU A 174 9.95 -1.67 28.26
CA GLU A 174 8.61 -1.09 28.41
C GLU A 174 8.05 -0.54 27.09
N GLN A 175 8.89 0.15 26.29
CA GLN A 175 8.50 0.64 24.97
C GLN A 175 8.16 -0.51 24.02
N TYR A 176 8.93 -1.59 24.07
CA TYR A 176 8.69 -2.77 23.24
C TYR A 176 7.39 -3.49 23.59
N GLU A 177 7.08 -3.64 24.87
CA GLU A 177 5.81 -4.24 25.32
C GLU A 177 4.60 -3.44 24.83
N LYS A 178 4.64 -2.11 24.98
CA LYS A 178 3.61 -1.21 24.43
C LYS A 178 3.49 -1.34 22.92
N PHE A 179 4.61 -1.33 22.20
CA PHE A 179 4.64 -1.48 20.75
C PHE A 179 3.97 -2.78 20.28
N VAL A 180 4.26 -3.91 20.95
CA VAL A 180 3.64 -5.20 20.63
C VAL A 180 2.14 -5.21 20.94
N ALA A 181 1.72 -4.58 22.03
CA ALA A 181 0.29 -4.44 22.37
C ALA A 181 -0.47 -3.64 21.29
N MET A 182 0.06 -2.48 20.90
CA MET A 182 -0.50 -1.64 19.83
C MET A 182 -0.60 -2.40 18.49
N GLU A 183 0.43 -3.20 18.13
CA GLU A 183 0.40 -4.03 16.92
C GLU A 183 -0.66 -5.13 16.97
N LYS A 184 -0.89 -5.75 18.14
CA LYS A 184 -1.94 -6.76 18.33
C LYS A 184 -3.33 -6.13 18.20
N GLU A 185 -3.55 -4.98 18.81
CA GLU A 185 -4.82 -4.25 18.72
C GLU A 185 -5.15 -3.89 17.27
N LYS A 186 -4.20 -3.31 16.54
CA LYS A 186 -4.36 -2.98 15.11
C LYS A 186 -4.62 -4.21 14.23
N ARG A 187 -4.14 -5.39 14.62
CA ARG A 187 -4.45 -6.65 13.91
C ARG A 187 -5.84 -7.18 14.24
N GLY A 188 -6.32 -6.98 15.47
CA GLY A 188 -7.67 -7.39 15.90
C GLY A 188 -8.79 -6.49 15.37
N GLN A 189 -8.49 -5.25 15.00
CA GLN A 189 -9.45 -4.28 14.44
C GLN A 189 -9.70 -4.42 12.92
N LYS A 190 -8.98 -5.32 12.21
CA LYS A 190 -9.06 -5.48 10.74
C LYS A 190 -9.92 -6.66 10.28
#